data_AF-A0A2H5V5P6-F1
#
_entry.id   AF-A0A2H5V5P6-F1
#
_cell.length_a   1.000
_cell.length_b   1.000
_cell.length_c   1.000
_cell.angle_alpha   90.00
_cell.angle_beta   90.00
_cell.angle_gamma   90.00
#
_symmetry.space_group_name_H-M   'P 1'
#
loop_
_entity.id
_entity.type
_entity.pdbx_description
1 polymer ?
#
loop_
_entity_poly.entity_id
_entity_poly.type
_entity_poly.pdbx_seq_one_letter_code
_entity_poly.pdbx_strand_id
1 'polypeptide(L)'
;MRHILLVVSLLASILFGIVLLTTDAELWDNAPSHAYGLIGLVLVDVVLIIISQRSKNGFLKHVRYIGVVKFLIILGDILTAPEFGITYLEFAEYLLSLWAYDGLLGSQLAIALSSHYHLRRLS
;
A
#
# COMPACT_ATOMS: atom_id res chain seq x y z
N MET A 1 23.61 -3.55 -4.37
CA MET A 1 22.19 -3.56 -3.92
C MET A 1 21.41 -2.44 -4.64
N ARG A 2 20.97 -2.65 -5.87
CA ARG A 2 20.52 -1.58 -6.79
C ARG A 2 19.10 -1.04 -6.53
N HIS A 3 18.35 -1.64 -5.61
CA HIS A 3 16.92 -1.34 -5.36
C HIS A 3 16.58 -1.13 -3.87
N ILE A 4 17.55 -0.72 -3.04
CA ILE A 4 17.36 -0.59 -1.57
C ILE A 4 16.13 0.25 -1.24
N LEU A 5 16.00 1.43 -1.85
CA LEU A 5 14.88 2.34 -1.57
C LEU A 5 13.53 1.68 -1.85
N LEU A 6 13.40 0.99 -2.99
CA LEU A 6 12.17 0.29 -3.35
C LEU A 6 11.86 -0.84 -2.37
N VAL A 7 12.87 -1.65 -2.00
CA VAL A 7 12.70 -2.74 -1.03
C VAL A 7 12.29 -2.19 0.33
N VAL A 8 12.91 -1.11 0.78
CA VAL A 8 12.56 -0.44 2.05
C VAL A 8 11.12 0.09 2.00
N SER A 9 10.70 0.71 0.90
CA SER A 9 9.31 1.18 0.75
C SER A 9 8.30 0.03 0.74
N LEU A 10 8.61 -1.10 0.09
CA LEU A 10 7.78 -2.31 0.11
C LEU A 10 7.70 -2.93 1.50
N LEU A 11 8.82 -2.99 2.22
CA LEU A 11 8.84 -3.48 3.62
C LEU A 11 8.04 -2.57 4.55
N ALA A 12 8.12 -1.25 4.37
CA ALA A 12 7.28 -0.31 5.12
C ALA A 12 5.79 -0.54 4.83
N SER A 13 5.42 -0.70 3.56
CA SER A 13 4.03 -1.03 3.16
C SER A 13 3.53 -2.31 3.82
N ILE A 14 4.33 -3.39 3.80
CA ILE A 14 4.00 -4.65 4.47
C ILE A 14 3.84 -4.44 5.97
N LEU A 15 4.76 -3.72 6.62
CA LEU A 15 4.70 -3.44 8.05
C LEU A 15 3.40 -2.73 8.42
N PHE A 16 3.08 -1.62 7.74
CA PHE A 16 1.88 -0.85 8.03
C PHE A 16 0.59 -1.64 7.75
N GLY A 17 0.57 -2.42 6.67
CA GLY A 17 -0.55 -3.32 6.38
C GLY A 17 -0.76 -4.38 7.46
N ILE A 18 0.32 -5.00 7.95
CA ILE A 18 0.24 -5.97 9.05
C ILE A 18 -0.22 -5.29 10.35
N VAL A 19 0.28 -4.08 10.64
CA VAL A 19 -0.15 -3.32 11.83
C VAL A 19 -1.66 -3.10 11.76
N LEU A 20 -2.19 -2.55 10.66
CA LEU A 20 -3.64 -2.37 10.50
C LEU A 20 -4.41 -3.69 10.70
N LEU A 21 -3.98 -4.77 10.01
CA LEU A 21 -4.63 -6.09 10.12
C LEU A 21 -4.63 -6.68 11.53
N THR A 22 -3.73 -6.24 12.42
CA THR A 22 -3.58 -6.82 13.77
C THR A 22 -4.09 -5.90 14.87
N THR A 23 -4.14 -4.58 14.64
CA THR A 23 -4.50 -3.59 15.67
C THR A 23 -5.87 -2.97 15.47
N ASP A 24 -6.41 -3.00 14.26
CA ASP A 24 -7.70 -2.40 13.95
C ASP A 24 -8.81 -3.46 14.05
N ALA A 25 -9.55 -3.45 15.16
CA ALA A 25 -10.65 -4.39 15.39
C ALA A 25 -11.84 -4.13 14.46
N GLU A 26 -12.14 -2.85 14.21
CA GLU A 26 -13.23 -2.41 13.34
C GLU A 26 -13.10 -2.96 11.92
N LEU A 27 -11.86 -3.07 11.43
CA LEU A 27 -11.56 -3.67 10.13
C LEU A 27 -12.08 -5.11 10.00
N TRP A 28 -12.01 -5.90 11.08
CA TRP A 28 -12.47 -7.28 11.07
C TRP A 28 -13.95 -7.42 11.41
N ASP A 29 -14.43 -6.61 12.35
CA ASP A 29 -15.79 -6.70 12.86
C ASP A 29 -16.82 -6.13 11.87
N ASN A 30 -16.48 -5.03 11.21
CA ASN A 30 -17.41 -4.28 10.35
C ASN A 30 -17.04 -4.35 8.86
N ALA A 31 -15.76 -4.62 8.53
CA ALA A 31 -15.26 -4.54 7.16
C ALA A 31 -14.41 -5.76 6.70
N PRO A 32 -14.83 -7.03 6.95
CA PRO A 32 -13.98 -8.19 6.70
C PRO A 32 -13.51 -8.35 5.25
N SER A 33 -14.33 -7.91 4.27
CA SER A 33 -13.93 -7.82 2.86
C SER A 33 -12.70 -6.93 2.64
N HIS A 34 -12.63 -5.79 3.34
CA HIS A 34 -11.51 -4.85 3.30
C HIS A 34 -10.26 -5.44 3.95
N ALA A 35 -10.41 -6.19 5.06
CA ALA A 35 -9.32 -6.94 5.68
C ALA A 35 -8.69 -7.92 4.68
N TYR A 36 -9.50 -8.72 3.97
CA TYR A 36 -9.00 -9.62 2.92
C TYR A 36 -8.37 -8.87 1.74
N GLY A 37 -8.94 -7.73 1.36
CA GLY A 37 -8.35 -6.84 0.35
C GLY A 37 -6.95 -6.37 0.75
N LEU A 38 -6.79 -5.91 1.98
CA LEU A 38 -5.50 -5.47 2.53
C LEU A 38 -4.48 -6.63 2.59
N ILE A 39 -4.89 -7.84 2.99
CA ILE A 39 -4.04 -9.04 2.90
C ILE A 39 -3.54 -9.25 1.47
N GLY A 40 -4.44 -9.15 0.49
CA GLY A 40 -4.07 -9.24 -0.93
C GLY A 40 -3.03 -8.20 -1.33
N LEU A 41 -3.20 -6.94 -0.90
CA LEU A 41 -2.25 -5.86 -1.16
C LEU A 41 -0.88 -6.08 -0.51
N VAL A 42 -0.84 -6.65 0.69
CA VAL A 42 0.40 -7.03 1.40
C VAL A 42 1.11 -8.17 0.66
N LEU A 43 0.37 -9.18 0.21
CA LEU A 43 0.93 -10.29 -0.57
C LEU A 43 1.52 -9.82 -1.90
N VAL A 44 0.90 -8.83 -2.55
CA VAL A 44 1.47 -8.20 -3.75
C VAL A 44 2.86 -7.61 -3.45
N ASP A 45 3.05 -6.93 -2.31
CA ASP A 45 4.35 -6.36 -1.97
C ASP A 45 5.41 -7.43 -1.71
N VAL A 46 5.04 -8.53 -1.06
CA VAL A 46 5.93 -9.69 -0.87
C VAL A 46 6.39 -10.24 -2.22
N VAL A 47 5.46 -10.41 -3.16
CA VAL A 47 5.76 -10.86 -4.53
C VAL A 47 6.67 -9.86 -5.25
N LEU A 48 6.42 -8.56 -5.13
CA LEU A 48 7.26 -7.51 -5.71
C LEU A 48 8.69 -7.53 -5.16
N ILE A 49 8.87 -7.76 -3.85
CA ILE A 49 10.20 -7.94 -3.25
C ILE A 49 10.91 -9.13 -3.90
N ILE A 50 10.25 -10.29 -3.99
CA ILE A 50 10.84 -11.51 -4.59
C ILE A 50 11.23 -11.26 -6.06
N ILE A 51 10.34 -10.64 -6.85
CA ILE A 51 10.62 -10.34 -8.26
C ILE A 51 11.77 -9.34 -8.38
N SER A 52 11.84 -8.33 -7.51
CA SER A 52 12.92 -7.32 -7.54
C SER A 52 14.31 -7.92 -7.32
N GLN A 53 14.40 -9.07 -6.64
CA GLN A 53 15.66 -9.79 -6.42
C GLN A 53 16.07 -10.68 -7.60
N ARG A 54 15.10 -11.14 -8.41
CA ARG A 54 15.34 -12.10 -9.52
C ARG A 54 15.34 -11.46 -10.90
N SER A 55 14.68 -10.33 -11.09
CA SER A 55 14.40 -9.75 -12.39
C SER A 55 15.54 -8.88 -12.93
N LYS A 56 15.85 -9.02 -14.24
CA LYS A 56 16.67 -8.07 -14.99
C LYS A 56 15.83 -6.83 -15.33
N ASN A 57 15.93 -5.76 -14.54
CA ASN A 57 15.49 -4.34 -14.72
C ASN A 57 14.13 -3.98 -15.39
N GLY A 58 13.61 -4.70 -16.38
CA GLY A 58 12.43 -4.35 -17.17
C GLY A 58 11.11 -4.36 -16.39
N PHE A 59 10.92 -5.31 -15.47
CA PHE A 59 9.70 -5.40 -14.66
C PHE A 59 9.53 -4.19 -13.72
N LEU A 60 10.64 -3.61 -13.24
CA LEU A 60 10.62 -2.47 -12.33
C LEU A 60 9.96 -1.23 -12.93
N LYS A 61 9.83 -1.17 -14.27
CA LYS A 61 9.08 -0.11 -14.97
C LYS A 61 7.61 -0.05 -14.58
N HIS A 62 7.03 -1.19 -14.23
CA HIS A 62 5.61 -1.31 -13.92
C HIS A 62 5.32 -1.04 -12.44
N VAL A 63 6.31 -1.21 -11.57
CA VAL A 63 6.17 -1.04 -10.12
C VAL A 63 5.73 0.38 -9.74
N ARG A 64 6.14 1.40 -10.50
CA ARG A 64 5.65 2.77 -10.29
C ARG A 64 4.13 2.89 -10.41
N TYR A 65 3.57 2.20 -11.41
CA TYR A 65 2.12 2.24 -11.66
C TYR A 65 1.39 1.43 -10.61
N ILE A 66 1.97 0.32 -10.14
CA ILE A 66 1.42 -0.46 -9.03
C ILE A 66 1.33 0.40 -7.77
N GLY A 67 2.39 1.15 -7.41
CA GLY A 67 2.36 2.05 -6.27
C GLY A 67 1.24 3.10 -6.37
N VAL A 68 1.08 3.74 -7.53
CA VAL A 68 -0.01 4.72 -7.76
C VAL A 68 -1.39 4.07 -7.68
N VAL A 69 -1.59 2.91 -8.30
CA VAL A 69 -2.87 2.19 -8.27
C VAL A 69 -3.21 1.77 -6.84
N LYS A 70 -2.25 1.20 -6.09
CA LYS A 70 -2.45 0.86 -4.68
C LYS A 70 -2.78 2.07 -3.84
N PHE A 71 -2.11 3.21 -4.05
CA PHE A 71 -2.44 4.46 -3.37
C PHE A 71 -3.91 4.85 -3.61
N LEU A 72 -4.37 4.79 -4.87
CA LEU A 72 -5.76 5.13 -5.21
C LEU A 72 -6.77 4.13 -4.65
N ILE A 73 -6.44 2.84 -4.61
CA ILE A 73 -7.30 1.82 -3.99
C ILE A 73 -7.45 2.09 -2.49
N ILE A 74 -6.33 2.32 -1.80
CA ILE A 74 -6.33 2.53 -0.34
C ILE A 74 -7.00 3.86 0.00
N LEU A 75 -6.67 4.95 -0.69
CA LEU A 75 -7.35 6.23 -0.47
C LEU A 75 -8.83 6.18 -0.86
N GLY A 76 -9.15 5.40 -1.90
CA GLY A 76 -10.51 5.15 -2.37
C GLY A 76 -11.37 4.39 -1.38
N ASP A 77 -10.78 3.79 -0.34
CA ASP A 77 -11.52 3.11 0.74
C ASP A 77 -12.50 4.08 1.41
N ILE A 78 -12.17 5.38 1.49
CA ILE A 78 -13.08 6.44 1.98
C ILE A 78 -14.44 6.40 1.26
N LEU A 79 -14.48 5.99 0.00
CA LEU A 79 -15.72 5.94 -0.80
C LEU A 79 -16.68 4.83 -0.36
N THR A 80 -16.25 3.88 0.47
CA THR A 80 -17.12 2.84 1.04
C THR A 80 -17.81 3.28 2.33
N ALA A 81 -17.63 4.54 2.77
CA ALA A 81 -18.35 5.12 3.92
C ALA A 81 -19.88 4.82 3.95
N PRO A 82 -20.62 4.85 2.82
CA PRO A 82 -22.04 4.51 2.82
C PRO A 82 -22.35 3.07 3.26
N GLU A 83 -21.41 2.13 3.11
CA GLU A 83 -21.57 0.74 3.55
C GLU A 83 -21.62 0.62 5.08
N PHE A 84 -20.99 1.57 5.78
CA PHE A 84 -20.96 1.65 7.25
C PHE A 84 -22.02 2.60 7.83
N GLY A 85 -22.83 3.24 6.98
CA GLY A 85 -23.89 4.16 7.42
C GLY A 85 -23.38 5.50 7.99
N ILE A 86 -22.13 5.87 7.69
CA ILE A 86 -21.49 7.11 8.13
C ILE A 86 -21.17 8.03 6.94
N THR A 87 -20.83 9.29 7.21
CA THR A 87 -20.45 10.23 6.16
C THR A 87 -19.02 9.99 5.66
N TYR A 88 -18.73 10.43 4.43
CA TYR A 88 -17.36 10.35 3.87
C TYR A 88 -16.33 11.08 4.74
N LEU A 89 -16.71 12.19 5.37
CA LEU A 89 -15.81 12.95 6.23
C LEU A 89 -15.50 12.18 7.52
N GLU A 90 -16.52 11.65 8.20
CA GLU A 90 -16.33 10.84 9.41
C GLU A 90 -15.46 9.62 9.14
N PHE A 91 -15.68 8.93 8.01
CA PHE A 91 -14.87 7.76 7.67
C PHE A 91 -13.43 8.14 7.31
N ALA A 92 -13.24 9.24 6.58
CA ALA A 92 -11.90 9.76 6.29
C ALA A 92 -11.16 10.17 7.56
N GLU A 93 -11.83 10.85 8.50
CA GLU A 93 -11.26 11.23 9.80
C GLU A 93 -10.87 10.00 10.62
N TYR A 94 -11.71 8.97 10.64
CA TYR A 94 -11.38 7.68 11.26
C TYR A 94 -10.14 7.06 10.62
N LEU A 95 -10.12 6.87 9.29
CA LEU A 95 -8.99 6.24 8.60
C LEU A 95 -7.68 7.03 8.79
N LEU A 96 -7.73 8.35 8.65
CA LEU A 96 -6.56 9.24 8.83
C LEU A 96 -6.18 9.45 10.31
N SER A 97 -6.99 9.00 11.25
CA SER A 97 -6.58 8.93 12.67
C SER A 97 -5.67 7.73 12.95
N LEU A 98 -5.69 6.73 12.07
CA LEU A 98 -4.85 5.54 12.16
C LEU A 98 -3.47 5.82 11.55
N TRP A 99 -2.46 6.02 12.40
CA TRP A 99 -1.07 6.25 11.94
C TRP A 99 -0.56 5.19 10.96
N ALA A 100 -1.05 3.95 11.09
CA ALA A 100 -0.68 2.86 10.21
C ALA A 100 -1.31 3.01 8.81
N TYR A 101 -2.51 3.58 8.71
CA TYR A 101 -3.14 3.93 7.44
C TYR A 101 -2.39 5.06 6.72
N ASP A 102 -2.00 6.11 7.45
CA ASP A 102 -1.13 7.17 6.90
C ASP A 102 0.21 6.63 6.41
N GLY A 103 0.84 5.77 7.22
CA GLY A 103 2.07 5.08 6.86
C GLY A 103 1.92 4.20 5.62
N LEU A 104 0.79 3.50 5.51
CA LEU A 104 0.46 2.68 4.36
C LEU A 104 0.29 3.54 3.09
N LEU A 105 -0.42 4.66 3.14
CA LEU A 105 -0.54 5.60 2.03
C LEU A 105 0.82 6.18 1.63
N GLY A 106 1.60 6.67 2.60
CA GLY A 106 2.92 7.22 2.38
C GLY A 106 3.88 6.20 1.73
N SER A 107 3.78 4.93 2.14
CA SER A 107 4.60 3.86 1.56
C SER A 107 4.29 3.59 0.08
N GLN A 108 3.03 3.74 -0.37
CA GLN A 108 2.67 3.58 -1.79
C GLN A 108 3.30 4.67 -2.65
N LEU A 109 3.29 5.91 -2.17
CA LEU A 109 3.97 7.03 -2.83
C LEU A 109 5.49 6.78 -2.87
N ALA A 110 6.07 6.29 -1.78
CA ALA A 110 7.49 5.95 -1.73
C ALA A 110 7.86 4.82 -2.71
N ILE A 111 7.02 3.80 -2.87
CA ILE A 111 7.16 2.74 -3.88
C ILE A 111 7.16 3.36 -5.29
N ALA A 112 6.19 4.23 -5.58
CA ALA A 112 6.06 4.86 -6.89
C ALA A 112 7.30 5.71 -7.24
N LEU A 113 7.75 6.55 -6.29
CA LEU A 113 8.89 7.45 -6.45
C LEU A 113 10.21 6.70 -6.54
N SER A 114 10.45 5.72 -5.66
CA SER A 114 11.68 4.92 -5.65
C SER A 114 11.85 4.09 -6.91
N SER A 115 10.74 3.51 -7.42
CA SER A 115 10.71 2.84 -8.72
C SER A 115 11.04 3.81 -9.86
N HIS A 116 10.37 4.97 -9.92
CA HIS A 116 10.60 5.97 -10.97
C HIS A 116 12.04 6.49 -10.99
N TYR A 117 12.60 6.80 -9.82
CA TYR A 117 13.97 7.28 -9.68
C TYR A 117 14.99 6.23 -10.13
N HIS A 118 14.73 4.95 -9.84
CA HIS A 118 15.58 3.86 -10.30
C HIS A 118 15.63 3.76 -11.83
N LEU A 119 14.48 3.91 -12.51
CA LEU A 119 14.40 3.85 -13.97
C LEU A 119 15.19 4.96 -14.65
N ARG A 120 15.15 6.18 -14.12
CA ARG A 120 15.91 7.33 -14.66
C ARG A 120 17.42 7.16 -14.56
N ARG A 121 17.93 6.34 -13.63
CA ARG A 121 19.37 6.04 -13.55
C ARG A 121 19.85 5.01 -14.57
N LEU A 122 18.93 4.36 -15.29
CA LEU A 122 19.23 3.31 -16.27
C LEU A 122 19.04 3.75 -17.74
N SER A 123 18.40 4.90 -17.97
CA SER A 123 18.22 5.56 -19.27
C SER A 123 19.35 6.53 -19.53
#